data_AF-A0A0B4EY59-F1
#
_entry.id   AF-A0A0B4EY59-F1
#
_cell.length_a   1.000
_cell.length_b   1.000
_cell.length_c   1.000
_cell.angle_alpha   90.00
_cell.angle_beta   90.00
_cell.angle_gamma   90.00
#
_symmetry.space_group_name_H-M   'P 1'
#
loop_
_entity.id
_entity.type
_entity.pdbx_description
1 polymer ?
#
loop_
_entity_poly.entity_id
_entity_poly.type
_entity_poly.pdbx_seq_one_letter_code
_entity_poly.pdbx_strand_id
1 'polypeptide(L)' 'MMTTEETRKREFSVYSSIKDNFPKYVLSMDNINFTQNGIIHKNIIDFLLEDKK' A
#
# COMPACT_ATOMS: atom_id res chain seq x y z
N MET A 1 7.66 4.88 -10.47
CA MET A 1 6.21 4.77 -10.20
C MET A 1 5.86 3.29 -10.15
N MET A 2 4.86 2.87 -9.38
CA MET A 2 4.34 1.49 -9.38
C MET A 2 3.63 1.12 -10.70
N THR A 3 4.12 1.64 -11.82
CA THR A 3 3.53 1.56 -13.15
C THR A 3 3.68 0.19 -13.79
N THR A 4 4.62 -0.63 -13.33
CA THR A 4 4.80 -1.98 -13.86
C THR A 4 4.15 -3.02 -12.95
N GLU A 5 3.53 -4.03 -13.55
CA GLU A 5 2.89 -5.11 -12.81
C GLU A 5 3.89 -5.88 -11.93
N GLU A 6 5.13 -6.02 -12.38
CA GLU A 6 6.20 -6.69 -11.63
C GLU A 6 6.53 -5.94 -10.34
N THR A 7 6.62 -4.61 -10.42
CA THR A 7 6.87 -3.76 -9.25
C THR A 7 5.72 -3.92 -8.27
N ARG A 8 4.48 -3.84 -8.74
CA ARG A 8 3.28 -4.04 -7.91
C ARG A 8 3.25 -5.42 -7.28
N LYS A 9 3.59 -6.47 -8.04
CA LYS A 9 3.63 -7.84 -7.51
C LYS A 9 4.65 -7.98 -6.40
N ARG A 10 5.86 -7.43 -6.55
CA ARG A 10 6.90 -7.46 -5.51
C ARG A 10 6.42 -6.77 -4.23
N GLU A 11 5.95 -5.53 -4.32
CA GLU A 11 5.55 -4.74 -3.13
C GLU A 11 4.34 -5.34 -2.39
N PHE A 12 3.36 -5.90 -3.11
CA PHE A 12 2.15 -6.44 -2.48
C PHE A 12 2.31 -7.91 -2.03
N SER A 13 3.17 -8.70 -2.69
CA SER A 13 3.30 -10.14 -2.39
C SER A 13 3.88 -10.46 -1.01
N VAL A 14 4.66 -9.54 -0.42
CA VAL A 14 5.25 -9.70 0.92
C VAL A 14 4.18 -9.92 1.99
N TYR A 15 2.98 -9.35 1.79
CA TYR A 15 1.88 -9.45 2.73
C TYR A 15 1.05 -10.74 2.60
N SER A 16 1.16 -11.48 1.50
CA SER A 16 0.39 -12.70 1.26
C SER A 16 0.73 -13.82 2.25
N SER A 17 1.94 -13.82 2.83
CA SER A 17 2.36 -14.81 3.83
C SER A 17 1.90 -14.46 5.25
N ILE A 18 1.49 -13.21 5.49
CA ILE A 18 1.14 -12.71 6.83
C ILE A 18 -0.38 -12.80 7.03
N LYS A 19 -0.82 -13.88 7.66
CA LYS A 19 -2.21 -14.07 8.08
C LYS A 19 -2.46 -13.37 9.42
N ASP A 20 -2.63 -12.06 9.36
CA ASP A 20 -3.19 -11.27 10.46
C ASP A 20 -4.47 -10.54 10.00
N ASN A 21 -5.24 -10.06 10.98
CA ASN A 21 -6.43 -9.23 10.76
C ASN A 21 -6.11 -7.72 10.87
N PHE A 22 -4.84 -7.33 10.85
CA PHE A 22 -4.46 -5.93 10.97
C PHE A 22 -4.49 -5.24 9.60
N PRO A 23 -4.91 -3.97 9.50
CA PRO A 23 -4.86 -3.25 8.23
C PRO A 23 -3.41 -3.14 7.74
N LYS A 24 -3.18 -3.58 6.49
CA LYS A 24 -1.86 -3.59 5.85
C LYS A 24 -1.77 -2.41 4.87
N TYR A 25 -0.64 -1.71 4.87
CA TYR A 25 -0.45 -0.51 4.06
C TYR A 25 0.77 -0.60 3.15
N VAL A 26 0.64 -0.14 1.91
CA VAL A 26 1.75 0.17 1.00
C VAL A 26 1.80 1.66 0.81
N LEU A 27 2.86 2.30 1.30
CA LEU A 27 3.08 3.74 1.16
C LEU A 27 3.94 4.04 -0.07
N SER A 28 3.52 5.01 -0.88
CA SER A 28 4.29 5.44 -2.06
C SER A 28 4.07 6.93 -2.36
N MET A 29 4.81 7.49 -3.30
CA MET A 29 4.53 8.84 -3.83
C MET A 29 3.52 8.83 -4.99
N ASP A 30 3.01 7.67 -5.39
CA ASP A 30 2.06 7.58 -6.49
C ASP A 30 0.71 8.18 -6.05
N ASN A 31 0.06 8.93 -6.94
CA ASN A 31 -1.25 9.54 -6.71
C ASN A 31 -2.42 8.64 -7.15
N ILE A 32 -2.09 7.50 -7.78
CA ILE A 32 -3.07 6.52 -8.26
C ILE A 32 -3.29 5.49 -7.15
N ASN A 33 -4.54 5.19 -6.82
CA ASN A 33 -4.88 4.20 -5.81
C ASN A 33 -4.73 2.77 -6.36
N PHE A 34 -3.81 2.00 -5.77
CA PHE A 34 -3.57 0.60 -6.12
C PHE A 34 -4.07 -0.40 -5.05
N THR A 35 -5.01 0.01 -4.21
CA THR A 35 -5.60 -0.84 -3.16
C THR A 35 -6.17 -2.12 -3.75
N GLN A 36 -5.79 -3.26 -3.18
CA GLN A 36 -6.22 -4.58 -3.63
C GLN A 36 -6.00 -5.63 -2.54
N ASN A 37 -6.78 -6.71 -2.56
CA ASN A 37 -6.59 -7.86 -1.66
C ASN A 37 -6.51 -7.49 -0.17
N GLY A 38 -7.22 -6.46 0.26
CA GLY A 38 -7.20 -5.98 1.65
C GLY A 38 -5.94 -5.19 2.05
N ILE A 39 -5.04 -4.91 1.11
CA ILE A 39 -3.85 -4.06 1.31
C ILE A 39 -4.17 -2.65 0.81
N ILE A 40 -4.12 -1.68 1.70
CA ILE A 40 -4.42 -0.27 1.44
C ILE A 40 -3.20 0.38 0.82
N HIS A 41 -3.35 0.91 -0.40
CA HIS A 41 -2.32 1.76 -1.00
C HIS A 41 -2.60 3.21 -0.64
N LYS A 42 -1.60 3.91 -0.11
CA LYS A 42 -1.74 5.29 0.34
C LYS A 42 -0.55 6.14 -0.11
N ASN A 43 -0.83 7.39 -0.47
CA ASN A 43 0.23 8.35 -0.71
C ASN A 43 0.95 8.68 0.60
N ILE A 44 2.27 8.73 0.56
CA ILE A 44 3.11 8.96 1.75
C ILE A 44 2.91 10.36 2.33
N ILE A 45 2.63 11.37 1.50
CA ILE A 45 2.37 12.74 1.97
C ILE A 45 1.05 12.76 2.75
N ASP A 46 0.00 12.16 2.20
CA ASP A 46 -1.31 12.04 2.88
C ASP A 46 -1.23 11.21 4.15
N PHE A 47 -0.29 10.26 4.23
CA PHE A 47 -0.06 9.47 5.44
C PHE A 47 0.62 10.31 6.53
N LEU A 48 1.64 11.09 6.16
CA LEU A 48 2.37 11.92 7.12
C LEU A 48 1.57 13.13 7.63
N LEU A 49 0.63 13.62 6.81
CA LEU A 49 -0.26 14.72 7.16
C LEU A 49 -1.58 14.24 7.79
N GLU A 50 -1.77 12.93 7.97
CA GLU A 50 -2.97 12.40 8.60
C GLU A 50 -2.95 12.73 10.10
N ASP A 51 -3.84 13.61 10.55
CA ASP A 51 -3.97 13.91 11.98
C ASP A 51 -4.41 12.66 12.74
N LYS A 52 -3.65 12.29 13.78
CA LYS A 52 -4.08 11.29 14.75
C LYS A 52 -5.23 11.89 15.56
N LYS A 53 -6.47 11.55 15.19
CA LYS A 53 -7.61 11.69 16.10
C LYS A 53 -7.53 10.68 17.24
#